data_AF-X1K5V4-F1
#
_entry.id   AF-X1K5V4-F1
#
_cell.length_a   1.000
_cell.length_b   1.000
_cell.length_c   1.000
_cell.angle_alpha   90.00
_cell.angle_beta   90.00
_cell.angle_gamma   90.00
#
_symmetry.space_group_name_H-M   'P 1'
#
loop_
_entity.id
_entity.type
_entity.pdbx_description
1 polymer ?
#
loop_
_entity_poly.entity_id
_entity_poly.type
_entity_poly.pdbx_seq_one_letter_code
_entity_poly.pdbx_strand_id
1 'polypeptide(L)'
;TCHAFAAGYDLSHQEGIEQTFEELEKYIGRDKLKVIHLNDSKYPLGSRKDRHMHIGKGYIGLEGFKVMVNHKYLKDLPFILETPKHNEKDDLKNINLVKSLISNVRSS
;
A
#
# COMPACT_ATOMS: atom_id res chain seq x y z
N THR A 1 -0.81 -3.56 -4.02
CA THR A 1 -0.82 -2.11 -4.30
C THR A 1 -0.11 -1.78 -5.60
N CYS A 2 1.16 -2.20 -5.82
CA CYS A 2 1.87 -1.95 -7.07
C CYS A 2 1.06 -2.30 -8.33
N HIS A 3 0.40 -3.47 -8.37
CA HIS A 3 -0.39 -3.88 -9.54
C HIS A 3 -1.60 -2.98 -9.78
N ALA A 4 -2.32 -2.61 -8.71
CA ALA A 4 -3.46 -1.70 -8.80
C ALA A 4 -3.00 -0.32 -9.32
N PHE A 5 -1.90 0.20 -8.81
CA PHE A 5 -1.28 1.43 -9.30
C PHE A 5 -0.85 1.34 -10.76
N ALA A 6 -0.22 0.23 -11.16
CA ALA A 6 0.13 -0.02 -12.56
C ALA A 6 -1.11 -0.15 -13.48
N ALA A 7 -2.26 -0.57 -12.93
CA ALA A 7 -3.54 -0.68 -13.64
C ALA A 7 -4.31 0.65 -13.75
N GLY A 8 -3.93 1.68 -12.99
CA GLY A 8 -4.52 3.02 -13.04
C GLY A 8 -5.28 3.46 -11.78
N TYR A 9 -5.28 2.64 -10.72
CA TYR A 9 -5.81 3.04 -9.42
C TYR A 9 -4.79 3.90 -8.67
N ASP A 10 -5.05 5.20 -8.52
CA ASP A 10 -4.09 6.07 -7.83
C ASP A 10 -4.10 5.79 -6.33
N LEU A 11 -3.01 5.19 -5.85
CA LEU A 11 -2.82 4.85 -4.44
C LEU A 11 -1.81 5.78 -3.76
N SER A 12 -1.41 6.87 -4.41
CA SER A 12 -0.35 7.75 -3.92
C SER A 12 -0.83 8.80 -2.90
N HIS A 13 -2.14 9.04 -2.83
CA HIS A 13 -2.78 10.01 -1.94
C HIS A 13 -4.14 9.52 -1.44
N GLN A 14 -4.70 10.23 -0.45
CA GLN A 14 -5.93 9.82 0.23
C GLN A 14 -7.13 9.67 -0.71
N GLU A 15 -7.39 10.66 -1.56
CA GLU A 15 -8.55 10.65 -2.46
C GLU A 15 -8.58 9.42 -3.39
N GLY A 16 -7.45 9.08 -4.00
CA GLY A 16 -7.39 7.92 -4.91
C GLY A 16 -7.55 6.58 -4.19
N ILE A 17 -7.07 6.49 -2.94
CA ILE A 17 -7.28 5.30 -2.10
C ILE A 17 -8.75 5.12 -1.75
N GLU A 18 -9.45 6.20 -1.36
CA GLU A 18 -10.89 6.15 -1.07
C GLU A 18 -11.68 5.75 -2.33
N GLN A 19 -11.40 6.37 -3.48
CA GLN A 19 -12.03 6.01 -4.77
C GLN A 19 -11.80 4.53 -5.13
N THR A 20 -10.56 4.05 -4.98
CA THR A 20 -10.22 2.64 -5.23
C THR A 20 -10.96 1.71 -4.28
N PHE A 21 -11.09 2.08 -3.00
CA PHE A 21 -11.79 1.27 -2.02
C PHE A 21 -13.31 1.26 -2.24
N GLU A 22 -13.90 2.39 -2.65
CA GLU A 22 -15.30 2.48 -3.04
C GLU A 22 -15.63 1.58 -4.23
N GLU A 23 -14.77 1.55 -5.25
CA GLU A 23 -14.91 0.62 -6.37
C GLU A 23 -14.78 -0.84 -5.91
N LEU A 24 -13.80 -1.15 -5.06
CA LEU A 24 -13.64 -2.51 -4.51
C LEU A 24 -14.88 -2.95 -3.75
N GLU A 25 -15.44 -2.09 -2.90
CA GLU A 25 -16.67 -2.37 -2.16
C GLU A 25 -17.85 -2.59 -3.11
N LYS A 26 -18.02 -1.70 -4.09
CA LYS A 26 -19.13 -1.75 -5.05
C LYS A 26 -19.13 -3.02 -5.91
N TYR A 27 -17.96 -3.43 -6.40
CA TYR A 27 -17.86 -4.49 -7.41
C TYR A 27 -17.49 -5.86 -6.84
N ILE A 28 -16.81 -5.92 -5.69
CA ILE A 28 -16.29 -7.16 -5.10
C ILE A 28 -16.83 -7.38 -3.68
N GLY A 29 -16.98 -6.29 -2.92
CA GLY A 29 -17.31 -6.32 -1.49
C GLY A 29 -16.07 -6.50 -0.62
N ARG A 30 -15.87 -5.61 0.35
CA ARG A 30 -14.70 -5.57 1.25
C ARG A 30 -14.53 -6.85 2.06
N ASP A 31 -15.61 -7.57 2.34
CA ASP A 31 -15.55 -8.83 3.10
C ASP A 31 -14.77 -9.92 2.36
N LYS A 32 -14.53 -9.74 1.05
CA LYS A 32 -13.67 -10.61 0.24
C LYS A 32 -12.20 -10.19 0.26
N LEU A 33 -11.88 -8.96 0.67
CA LEU A 33 -10.50 -8.50 0.82
C LEU A 33 -9.90 -9.07 2.11
N LYS A 34 -8.94 -9.99 1.98
CA LYS A 34 -8.34 -10.72 3.11
C LYS A 34 -6.88 -10.38 3.38
N VAL A 35 -6.19 -9.79 2.40
CA VAL A 35 -4.77 -9.51 2.48
C VAL A 35 -4.43 -8.37 1.54
N ILE A 36 -3.41 -7.58 1.91
CA ILE A 36 -2.87 -6.52 1.06
C ILE A 36 -1.39 -6.79 0.83
N HIS A 37 -1.00 -6.98 -0.42
CA HIS A 37 0.41 -6.94 -0.80
C HIS A 37 0.81 -5.47 -0.94
N LEU A 38 1.53 -4.96 0.06
CA LEU A 38 1.85 -3.56 0.26
C LEU A 38 3.22 -3.25 -0.34
N ASN A 39 3.25 -3.09 -1.66
CA ASN A 39 4.45 -2.86 -2.46
C ASN A 39 4.43 -1.49 -3.13
N ASP A 40 5.56 -0.79 -3.14
CA ASP A 40 5.69 0.45 -3.92
C ASP A 40 5.88 0.13 -5.40
N SER A 41 5.57 1.08 -6.29
CA SER A 41 5.71 0.92 -7.73
C SER A 41 6.98 1.59 -8.22
N LYS A 42 7.83 0.86 -8.93
CA LYS A 42 9.01 1.44 -9.59
C LYS A 42 8.65 2.39 -10.74
N TYR A 43 7.43 2.28 -11.28
CA TYR A 43 6.97 3.04 -12.45
C TYR A 43 5.74 3.91 -12.15
N PRO A 44 5.50 4.95 -12.98
CA PRO A 44 4.33 5.82 -12.84
C PRO A 44 2.98 5.09 -12.91
N LEU A 45 1.93 5.80 -12.47
CA LEU A 45 0.52 5.39 -12.52
C LEU A 45 0.14 4.92 -13.94
N GLY A 46 -0.61 3.83 -14.03
CA GLY A 46 -1.12 3.34 -15.32
C GLY A 46 -0.04 2.79 -16.28
N SER A 47 1.20 2.61 -15.81
CA SER A 47 2.30 2.12 -16.65
C SER A 47 2.16 0.69 -17.15
N ARG A 48 1.24 -0.11 -16.56
CA ARG A 48 1.04 -1.55 -16.83
C ARG A 48 2.31 -2.39 -16.63
N LYS A 49 3.26 -1.89 -15.81
CA LYS A 49 4.49 -2.60 -15.47
C LYS A 49 4.43 -3.06 -14.02
N ASP A 50 4.52 -4.37 -13.85
CA ASP A 50 4.63 -4.98 -12.55
C ASP A 50 6.11 -5.05 -12.11
N ARG A 51 6.59 -3.97 -11.48
CA ARG A 51 7.91 -3.94 -10.84
C ARG A 51 7.81 -3.26 -9.48
N HIS A 52 7.94 -4.07 -8.44
CA HIS A 52 7.95 -3.62 -7.07
C HIS A 52 9.19 -2.76 -6.76
N MET A 53 9.02 -1.84 -5.83
CA MET A 53 10.06 -1.00 -5.26
C MET A 53 9.98 -1.02 -3.74
N HIS A 54 11.10 -0.70 -3.07
CA HIS A 54 11.10 -0.50 -1.62
C HIS A 54 10.12 0.61 -1.21
N ILE A 55 9.58 0.49 0.00
CA ILE A 55 8.56 1.39 0.55
C ILE A 55 9.07 2.83 0.57
N GLY A 56 8.31 3.74 -0.06
CA GLY A 56 8.64 5.16 -0.14
C GLY A 56 9.75 5.50 -1.14
N LYS A 57 10.17 4.55 -1.97
CA LYS A 57 11.19 4.74 -3.02
C LYS A 57 10.63 4.66 -4.42
N GLY A 58 9.32 4.44 -4.57
CA GLY A 58 8.61 4.41 -5.83
C GLY A 58 7.58 5.54 -5.97
N TYR A 59 6.66 5.35 -6.90
CA TYR A 59 5.65 6.33 -7.30
C TYR A 59 4.37 6.30 -6.44
N ILE A 60 4.15 5.26 -5.62
CA ILE A 60 3.06 5.29 -4.63
C ILE A 60 3.48 6.20 -3.46
N GLY A 61 4.73 6.07 -3.02
CA GLY A 61 5.32 7.00 -2.05
C GLY A 61 4.75 6.86 -0.63
N LEU A 62 5.39 7.55 0.32
CA LEU A 62 5.12 7.40 1.76
C LEU A 62 3.72 7.86 2.16
N GLU A 63 3.16 8.85 1.46
CA GLU A 63 1.81 9.36 1.75
C GLU A 63 0.77 8.27 1.53
N GLY A 64 0.76 7.63 0.36
CA GLY A 64 -0.11 6.50 0.06
C GLY A 64 0.00 5.37 1.09
N PHE A 65 1.22 4.98 1.47
CA PHE A 65 1.41 3.97 2.51
C PHE A 65 0.84 4.41 3.86
N LYS A 66 1.08 5.66 4.27
CA LYS A 66 0.55 6.19 5.53
C LYS A 66 -0.97 6.17 5.55
N VAL A 67 -1.63 6.51 4.45
CA VAL A 67 -3.10 6.41 4.35
C VAL A 67 -3.55 4.96 4.45
N MET A 68 -2.97 4.05 3.65
CA MET A 68 -3.41 2.65 3.60
C MET A 68 -3.29 1.93 4.95
N VAL A 69 -2.17 2.09 5.66
CA VAL A 69 -1.96 1.38 6.95
C VAL A 69 -2.81 1.92 8.09
N ASN A 70 -3.35 3.13 7.95
CA ASN A 70 -4.24 3.76 8.94
C ASN A 70 -5.71 3.76 8.49
N HIS A 71 -6.02 3.29 7.27
CA HIS A 71 -7.36 3.34 6.74
C HIS A 71 -8.32 2.46 7.56
N LYS A 72 -9.49 3.01 7.91
CA LYS A 72 -10.46 2.42 8.85
C LYS A 72 -10.84 0.97 8.55
N TYR A 73 -10.85 0.57 7.28
CA TYR A 73 -11.22 -0.78 6.84
C TYR A 73 -10.03 -1.67 6.43
N LEU A 74 -8.83 -1.10 6.30
CA LEU A 74 -7.64 -1.84 5.85
C LEU A 74 -6.66 -2.12 7.00
N LYS A 75 -6.63 -1.26 8.03
CA LYS A 75 -5.66 -1.32 9.13
C LYS A 75 -5.62 -2.65 9.89
N ASP A 76 -6.73 -3.38 9.90
CA ASP A 76 -6.86 -4.66 10.60
C ASP A 76 -6.57 -5.87 9.68
N LEU A 77 -6.27 -5.64 8.40
CA LEU A 77 -5.89 -6.68 7.46
C LEU A 77 -4.38 -6.97 7.53
N PRO A 78 -3.97 -8.22 7.23
CA PRO A 78 -2.57 -8.55 7.02
C PRO A 78 -1.98 -7.76 5.84
N PHE A 79 -0.85 -7.10 6.08
CA PHE A 79 -0.02 -6.48 5.04
C PHE A 79 1.23 -7.34 4.80
N ILE A 80 1.46 -7.73 3.54
CA ILE A 80 2.62 -8.52 3.11
C ILE A 80 3.51 -7.65 2.23
N LEU A 81 4.82 -7.65 2.50
CA LEU A 81 5.81 -6.94 1.70
C LEU A 81 6.51 -7.94 0.76
N GLU A 82 6.56 -7.61 -0.52
CA GLU A 82 7.21 -8.38 -1.59
C GLU A 82 8.22 -7.49 -2.33
N THR A 83 8.95 -6.67 -1.58
CA THR A 83 9.92 -5.72 -2.14
C THR A 83 11.17 -6.44 -2.66
N PRO A 84 11.92 -5.86 -3.62
CA PRO A 84 13.21 -6.40 -4.03
C PRO A 84 14.11 -6.66 -2.82
N LYS A 85 14.90 -7.74 -2.83
CA LYS A 85 15.74 -8.13 -1.69
C LYS A 85 17.18 -8.34 -2.14
N HIS A 86 18.10 -7.56 -1.57
CA HIS A 86 19.53 -7.83 -1.70
C HIS A 86 20.05 -8.63 -0.49
N ASN A 87 19.51 -8.36 0.71
CA ASN A 87 19.77 -9.13 1.93
C ASN A 87 18.59 -9.00 2.92
N GLU A 88 18.61 -9.78 4.01
CA GLU A 88 17.55 -9.79 5.03
C GLU A 88 17.32 -8.44 5.74
N LYS A 89 18.32 -7.56 5.78
CA LYS A 89 18.14 -6.23 6.39
C LYS A 89 17.19 -5.36 5.57
N ASP A 90 17.00 -5.64 4.29
CA ASP A 90 16.06 -4.89 3.46
C ASP A 90 14.62 -5.12 3.90
N ASP A 91 14.26 -6.35 4.27
CA ASP A 91 12.93 -6.66 4.81
C ASP A 91 12.70 -5.91 6.13
N LEU A 92 13.68 -5.98 7.04
CA LEU A 92 13.60 -5.27 8.33
C LEU A 92 13.45 -3.76 8.15
N LYS A 93 14.18 -3.15 7.22
CA LYS A 93 14.05 -1.71 6.92
C LYS A 93 12.64 -1.36 6.44
N ASN A 94 12.09 -2.12 5.49
CA ASN A 94 10.76 -1.85 4.95
C ASN A 94 9.67 -2.08 6.00
N ILE A 95 9.76 -3.17 6.79
CA ILE A 95 8.83 -3.43 7.90
C ILE A 95 8.87 -2.31 8.93
N ASN A 96 10.07 -1.89 9.36
CA ASN A 96 10.20 -0.83 10.36
C ASN A 96 9.68 0.51 9.83
N LEU A 97 9.93 0.80 8.54
CA LEU A 97 9.39 2.00 7.90
C LEU A 97 7.86 1.98 7.89
N VAL A 98 7.24 0.89 7.43
CA VAL A 98 5.77 0.75 7.44
C VAL A 98 5.20 0.89 8.85
N LYS A 99 5.81 0.23 9.86
CA LYS A 99 5.41 0.37 11.26
C LYS A 99 5.49 1.80 11.78
N SER A 100 6.51 2.56 11.35
CA SER A 100 6.65 3.97 11.74
C SER A 100 5.56 4.88 11.17
N LEU A 101 4.86 4.44 10.11
CA LEU A 101 3.75 5.18 9.50
C LEU A 101 2.40 4.94 10.22
N ILE A 102 2.32 3.94 11.09
CA ILE A 102 1.12 3.65 11.87
C ILE A 102 0.97 4.75 12.92
N SER A 103 -0.18 5.43 12.90
CA SER A 103 -0.49 6.45 13.88
C SER A 103 -0.74 5.77 15.23
N ASN A 104 0.09 6.08 16.23
CA ASN A 104 -0.22 5.71 17.61
C ASN A 104 -1.45 6.50 18.01
N VAL A 105 -2.61 5.83 18.04
CA VAL A 105 -3.77 6.34 18.77
C VAL A 105 -3.34 6.42 20.23
N ARG A 106 -2.88 7.59 20.68
CA ARG A 106 -3.00 7.92 22.09
C ARG A 106 -4.50 7.95 22.34
N SER A 107 -5.01 6.90 22.96
CA SER A 107 -6.33 6.90 23.57
C SER A 107 -6.36 8.10 24.52
N SER A 108 -7.04 9.16 24.09
CA SER A 108 -7.50 10.27 24.93
C SER A 108 -8.99 10.09 25.15
#